data_AF-A0A8X6F2V2-F1
#
_entry.id   AF-A0A8X6F2V2-F1
#
_cell.length_a   1.000
_cell.length_b   1.000
_cell.length_c   1.000
_cell.angle_alpha   90.00
_cell.angle_beta   90.00
_cell.angle_gamma   90.00
#
_symmetry.space_group_name_H-M   'P 1'
#
loop_
_entity.id
_entity.type
_entity.pdbx_description
1 polymer ?
#
loop_
_entity_poly.entity_id
_entity_poly.type
_entity_poly.pdbx_seq_one_letter_code
_entity_poly.pdbx_strand_id
1 'polypeptide(L)'
;MDGRTLDGKVESTAGGVSRNLADCLTRLDLNPFFVSNMGSQEHAQALLSKMGHMDTSGIKIVPDARTATCIVVLDQGGECLFVIGDMDIHNSLSPEQ
;
A
#
# COMPACT_ATOMS: atom_id res chain seq x y z
N MET A 1 21.87 -6.84 -17.88
CA MET A 1 20.50 -6.34 -18.08
C MET A 1 20.50 -5.62 -19.40
N ASP A 2 19.62 -5.97 -20.34
CA ASP A 2 19.66 -5.49 -21.74
C ASP A 2 18.76 -4.27 -22.02
N GLY A 3 18.11 -3.73 -20.98
CA GLY A 3 17.46 -2.41 -21.01
C GLY A 3 16.23 -2.31 -21.92
N ARG A 4 15.61 -3.44 -22.29
CA ARG A 4 14.46 -3.44 -23.21
C ARG A 4 13.18 -2.95 -22.54
N THR A 5 12.36 -2.24 -23.32
CA THR A 5 10.97 -1.91 -22.98
C THR A 5 10.05 -2.97 -23.60
N LEU A 6 9.10 -3.48 -22.83
CA LEU A 6 8.14 -4.49 -23.27
C LEU A 6 6.73 -3.91 -23.23
N ASP A 7 5.89 -4.29 -24.19
CA ASP A 7 4.46 -3.97 -24.14
C ASP A 7 3.79 -4.75 -23.00
N GLY A 8 2.95 -4.05 -22.23
CA GLY A 8 2.27 -4.63 -21.08
C GLY A 8 1.26 -3.67 -20.48
N LYS A 9 0.53 -4.15 -19.47
CA LYS A 9 -0.42 -3.35 -18.69
C LYS A 9 0.11 -3.12 -17.28
N VAL A 10 -0.07 -1.91 -16.76
CA VAL A 10 0.25 -1.58 -15.38
C VAL A 10 -1.04 -1.15 -14.69
N GLU A 11 -1.34 -1.79 -13.56
CA GLU A 11 -2.47 -1.44 -12.70
C GLU A 11 -1.97 -1.21 -11.27
N SER A 12 -2.63 -0.30 -10.55
CA SER A 12 -2.30 0.02 -9.15
C SER A 12 -3.56 -0.06 -8.29
N THR A 13 -3.46 -0.83 -7.21
CA THR A 13 -4.53 -1.05 -6.23
C THR A 13 -4.05 -0.64 -4.84
N ALA A 14 -5.00 -0.36 -3.93
CA ALA A 14 -4.69 -0.14 -2.53
C ALA A 14 -4.45 -1.50 -1.87
N GLY A 15 -3.18 -1.82 -1.58
CA GLY A 15 -2.77 -3.10 -1.00
C GLY A 15 -2.43 -3.03 0.49
N GLY A 16 -1.74 -4.07 0.96
CA GLY A 16 -1.31 -4.23 2.36
C GLY A 16 -2.25 -5.14 3.15
N VAL A 17 -1.71 -6.20 3.79
CA VAL A 17 -2.50 -7.20 4.51
C VAL A 17 -3.34 -6.55 5.61
N SER A 18 -2.72 -5.75 6.47
CA SER A 18 -3.40 -5.07 7.57
C SER A 18 -4.45 -4.07 7.08
N ARG A 19 -4.15 -3.32 6.01
CA ARG A 19 -5.08 -2.39 5.37
C ARG A 19 -6.30 -3.14 4.82
N ASN A 20 -6.10 -4.27 4.15
CA ASN A 20 -7.18 -5.07 3.60
C ASN A 20 -8.08 -5.64 4.70
N LEU A 21 -7.49 -6.05 5.84
CA LEU A 21 -8.27 -6.48 7.00
C LEU A 21 -9.13 -5.32 7.54
N ALA A 22 -8.53 -4.13 7.73
CA ALA A 22 -9.27 -2.96 8.19
C ALA A 22 -10.36 -2.54 7.19
N ASP A 23 -10.08 -2.53 5.87
CA ASP A 23 -11.04 -2.24 4.81
C ASP A 23 -12.24 -3.21 4.83
N CYS A 24 -11.97 -4.52 4.96
CA CYS A 24 -13.02 -5.53 5.07
C CYS A 24 -13.87 -5.35 6.33
N LEU A 25 -13.25 -5.12 7.49
CA LEU A 25 -13.97 -4.90 8.75
C LEU A 25 -14.85 -3.66 8.67
N THR A 26 -14.33 -2.55 8.13
CA THR A 26 -15.11 -1.33 7.89
C THR A 26 -16.30 -1.58 6.96
N ARG A 27 -16.14 -2.38 5.90
CA ARG A 27 -17.26 -2.74 4.99
C ARG A 27 -18.32 -3.64 5.63
N LEU A 28 -17.99 -4.30 6.73
CA LEU A 28 -18.91 -5.12 7.53
C LEU A 28 -19.56 -4.31 8.67
N ASP A 29 -19.54 -2.98 8.57
CA ASP A 29 -20.07 -2.04 9.57
C ASP A 29 -19.38 -2.16 10.95
N LEU A 30 -18.12 -2.62 10.99
CA LEU A 30 -17.27 -2.59 12.17
C LEU A 30 -16.35 -1.37 12.13
N ASN A 31 -15.84 -0.96 13.30
CA ASN A 31 -15.01 0.24 13.44
C ASN A 31 -13.58 -0.12 13.89
N PRO A 32 -12.74 -0.71 13.01
CA PRO A 32 -11.35 -0.99 13.36
C PRO A 32 -10.56 0.30 13.48
N PHE A 33 -9.72 0.42 14.51
CA PHE A 33 -8.72 1.47 14.57
C PHE A 33 -7.48 1.03 13.78
N PHE A 34 -7.29 1.59 12.58
CA PHE A 34 -6.21 1.21 11.67
C PHE A 34 -4.94 2.04 11.94
N VAL A 35 -3.96 1.42 12.60
CA VAL A 35 -2.65 2.02 12.86
C VAL A 35 -1.70 1.71 11.71
N SER A 36 -1.13 2.74 11.08
CA SER A 36 -0.18 2.58 9.99
C SER A 36 0.70 3.81 9.80
N ASN A 37 1.74 3.68 8.98
CA ASN A 37 2.60 4.79 8.56
C ASN A 37 2.57 4.94 7.05
N MET A 38 2.58 6.19 6.59
CA MET A 38 2.55 6.54 5.18
C MET A 38 3.55 7.65 4.87
N GLY A 39 4.15 7.62 3.69
CA GLY A 39 5.00 8.71 3.21
C GLY A 39 4.20 9.95 2.82
N SER A 40 4.88 11.05 2.51
CA SER A 40 4.26 12.32 2.13
C SER A 40 4.08 12.54 0.62
N GLN A 41 4.41 11.55 -0.23
CA GLN A 41 4.40 11.70 -1.69
C GLN A 41 2.97 11.77 -2.28
N GLU A 42 2.84 12.28 -3.51
CA GLU A 42 1.55 12.38 -4.23
C GLU A 42 0.82 11.02 -4.36
N HIS A 43 1.54 9.92 -4.58
CA HIS A 43 0.90 8.60 -4.66
C HIS A 43 0.29 8.15 -3.31
N ALA A 44 0.80 8.67 -2.18
CA ALA A 44 0.22 8.43 -0.87
C ALA A 44 -1.18 9.06 -0.75
N GLN A 45 -1.38 10.24 -1.36
CA GLN A 45 -2.70 10.90 -1.41
C GLN A 45 -3.71 10.10 -2.23
N ALA A 46 -3.27 9.48 -3.33
CA ALA A 46 -4.10 8.58 -4.12
C ALA A 46 -4.48 7.29 -3.37
N LEU A 47 -3.65 6.85 -2.42
CA LEU A 47 -3.98 5.74 -1.53
C LEU A 47 -5.01 6.16 -0.47
N LEU A 48 -4.84 7.34 0.15
CA LEU A 48 -5.79 7.90 1.12
C LEU A 48 -7.19 8.09 0.53
N SER A 49 -7.29 8.56 -0.72
CA SER A 49 -8.60 8.73 -1.38
C SER A 49 -9.36 7.41 -1.56
N LYS A 50 -8.65 6.27 -1.66
CA LYS A 50 -9.23 4.91 -1.71
C LYS A 50 -9.66 4.37 -0.34
N MET A 51 -9.43 5.12 0.74
CA MET A 51 -9.75 4.75 2.13
C MET A 51 -10.76 5.69 2.77
N GLY A 52 -11.50 6.49 1.98
CA GLY A 52 -12.43 7.50 2.50
C GLY A 52 -13.59 6.97 3.36
N HIS A 53 -13.89 5.66 3.30
CA HIS A 53 -14.88 5.00 4.17
C HIS A 53 -14.27 4.48 5.49
N MET A 54 -12.95 4.44 5.62
CA MET A 54 -12.23 3.97 6.80
C MET A 54 -11.87 5.12 7.74
N ASP A 55 -11.74 4.85 9.04
CA ASP A 55 -11.07 5.78 9.96
C ASP A 55 -9.56 5.74 9.72
N THR A 56 -9.02 6.83 9.15
CA THR A 56 -7.60 6.97 8.85
C THR A 56 -6.84 7.77 9.92
N SER A 57 -7.46 8.09 11.06
CA SER A 57 -6.84 8.89 12.12
C SER A 57 -5.60 8.23 12.76
N GLY A 58 -5.51 6.90 12.71
CA GLY A 58 -4.34 6.11 13.15
C GLY A 58 -3.19 6.06 12.14
N ILE A 59 -3.34 6.69 10.96
CA ILE A 59 -2.28 6.76 9.95
C ILE A 59 -1.39 7.97 10.20
N LYS A 60 -0.12 7.72 10.53
CA LYS A 60 0.89 8.78 10.69
C LYS A 60 1.61 9.04 9.37
N ILE A 61 1.69 10.31 8.98
CA ILE A 61 2.53 10.73 7.86
C ILE A 61 3.98 10.88 8.34
N VAL A 62 4.89 10.13 7.74
CA VAL A 62 6.32 10.15 8.04
C VAL A 62 7.04 10.99 6.98
N PRO A 63 7.61 12.16 7.35
CA PRO A 63 8.37 12.98 6.42
C PRO A 63 9.54 12.20 5.81
N ASP A 64 9.84 12.45 4.55
CA ASP A 64 10.96 11.88 3.79
C ASP A 64 10.98 10.34 3.64
N ALA A 65 9.99 9.63 4.20
CA ALA A 65 9.81 8.19 4.02
C ALA A 65 8.94 7.89 2.79
N ARG A 66 9.17 6.74 2.15
CA ARG A 66 8.36 6.25 1.02
C ARG A 66 7.22 5.37 1.51
N THR A 67 6.02 5.59 0.98
CA THR A 67 4.89 4.69 1.24
C THR A 67 5.21 3.28 0.73
N ALA A 68 4.86 2.28 1.52
CA ALA A 68 5.07 0.87 1.19
C ALA A 68 4.49 0.56 -0.20
N THR A 69 5.33 0.03 -1.10
CA THR A 69 4.96 -0.27 -2.49
C THR A 69 5.33 -1.71 -2.81
N CYS A 70 4.36 -2.45 -3.34
CA CYS A 70 4.55 -3.81 -3.83
C CYS A 70 4.30 -3.85 -5.33
N ILE A 71 5.31 -4.23 -6.11
CA ILE A 71 5.19 -4.42 -7.55
C ILE A 71 5.19 -5.92 -7.80
N VAL A 72 4.10 -6.43 -8.35
CA VAL A 72 3.97 -7.81 -8.78
C VAL A 72 4.09 -7.84 -10.30
N VAL A 73 5.06 -8.58 -10.82
CA VAL A 73 5.23 -8.77 -12.26
C VAL A 73 4.68 -10.13 -12.64
N LEU A 74 3.68 -10.11 -13.53
CA LEU A 74 2.99 -11.29 -14.00
C LEU A 74 3.41 -11.63 -15.43
N ASP A 75 3.41 -12.91 -15.78
CA ASP A 75 3.51 -13.34 -17.16
C ASP A 75 2.14 -13.23 -17.89
N GLN A 76 2.11 -13.65 -19.16
CA GLN A 76 0.87 -13.62 -19.95
C GLN A 76 -0.21 -14.59 -19.44
N GLY A 77 0.17 -15.63 -18.68
CA GLY A 77 -0.75 -16.56 -18.04
C GLY A 77 -1.31 -16.04 -16.71
N GLY A 78 -0.80 -14.93 -16.20
CA GLY A 78 -1.14 -14.39 -14.88
C GLY A 78 -0.32 -14.99 -13.73
N GLU A 79 0.69 -15.80 -14.05
CA GLU A 79 1.60 -16.36 -13.04
C GLU A 79 2.60 -15.30 -12.58
N CYS A 80 2.90 -15.30 -11.28
CA CYS A 80 3.84 -14.35 -10.71
C CYS A 80 5.28 -14.73 -11.10
N LEU A 81 5.93 -13.86 -11.87
CA LEU A 81 7.35 -14.00 -12.18
C LEU A 81 8.22 -13.55 -11.01
N PHE A 82 7.94 -12.38 -10.46
CA PHE A 82 8.64 -11.86 -9.29
C PHE A 82 7.87 -10.72 -8.62
N VAL A 83 8.25 -10.43 -7.37
CA VAL A 83 7.70 -9.35 -6.55
C VAL A 83 8.83 -8.45 -6.09
N ILE A 84 8.63 -7.14 -6.21
CA ILE A 84 9.52 -6.12 -5.64
C ILE A 84 8.75 -5.44 -4.50
N GLY A 85 9.27 -5.58 -3.28
CA GLY A 85 8.72 -4.94 -2.10
C GLY A 85 9.62 -3.81 -1.63
N ASP A 86 9.14 -2.58 -1.71
CA ASP A 86 9.69 -1.42 -1.03
C ASP A 86 8.88 -1.20 0.25
N MET A 87 9.39 -1.71 1.37
CA MET A 87 8.63 -1.89 2.61
C MET A 87 9.32 -1.23 3.82
N ASP A 88 10.31 -0.37 3.58
CA ASP A 88 11.18 0.17 4.64
C ASP A 88 10.42 1.00 5.68
N ILE A 89 9.31 1.63 5.28
CA ILE A 89 8.46 2.41 6.18
C ILE A 89 7.86 1.58 7.31
N HIS A 90 7.75 0.26 7.17
CA HIS A 90 7.32 -0.61 8.29
C HIS A 90 8.25 -0.51 9.49
N ASN A 91 9.54 -0.23 9.28
CA ASN A 91 10.50 -0.05 10.36
C ASN A 91 10.30 1.25 11.15
N SER A 92 9.46 2.17 10.65
CA SER A 92 9.12 3.42 11.34
C SER A 92 7.93 3.30 12.30
N LEU A 93 7.23 2.17 12.29
CA LEU A 93 6.14 1.90 13.23
C LEU A 93 6.71 1.72 14.64
N SER A 94 6.08 2.35 15.63
CA SER A 94 6.45 2.20 17.03
C SER A 94 5.21 1.93 17.90
N PRO A 95 5.38 1.29 19.07
CA PRO A 95 4.27 1.04 20.00
C PRO A 95 3.61 2.30 20.57
N GLU A 96 4.29 3.45 20.51
CA GLU A 96 3.84 4.72 21.10
C GLU A 96 2.94 5.55 20.18
N GLN A 97 2.42 4.94 19.10
CA GLN A 97 1.57 5.59 18.11
C GLN A 97 0.12 5.72 18.53
#